data_AF-A0A8J2W2Y8-F1
#
_entry.id   AF-A0A8J2W2Y8-F1
#
_cell.length_a   1.000
_cell.length_b   1.000
_cell.length_c   1.000
_cell.angle_alpha   90.00
_cell.angle_beta   90.00
_cell.angle_gamma   90.00
#
_symmetry.space_group_name_H-M   'P 1'
#
loop_
_entity.id
_entity.type
_entity.pdbx_description
1 polymer ?
#
loop_
_entity_poly.entity_id
_entity_poly.type
_entity_poly.pdbx_seq_one_letter_code
_entity_poly.pdbx_strand_id
1 'polypeptide(L)'
;MNFSVYASGFLERLIESHAVMLQGNAGLKPKEGEGQFFSGSAHRIYLLGNPVVWWANLAFLGIFCVVFVTNSIREKRASAFGVPAPNNQCKLLVSARWQCCCWLLHYVPFWAMGRVLYFHHYFPALVFSSMLTGTLTIYLLESIRSYLSPELGRTLYHCIMGLIISSTVYSFYLFSPLAYGMSGPMSHEPNSTMTGLKWLESWEF
;
A
#
# COMPACT_ATOMS: atom_id res chain seq x y z
N MET A 1 14.95 56.06 5.02
CA MET A 1 13.98 55.30 4.19
C MET A 1 13.44 54.16 5.02
N ASN A 2 12.12 53.99 5.10
CA ASN A 2 11.51 52.92 5.88
C ASN A 2 11.47 51.64 5.05
N PHE A 3 12.20 50.59 5.46
CA PHE A 3 12.31 49.34 4.71
C PHE A 3 10.98 48.55 4.64
N SER A 4 9.96 48.95 5.39
CA SER A 4 8.61 48.35 5.36
C SER A 4 7.90 48.51 4.01
N VAL A 5 8.29 49.49 3.19
CA VAL A 5 7.68 49.74 1.87
C VAL A 5 8.17 48.73 0.81
N TYR A 6 9.33 48.10 1.03
CA TYR A 6 9.89 47.06 0.16
C TYR A 6 9.61 45.63 0.66
N ALA A 7 8.86 45.49 1.77
CA ALA A 7 8.53 44.18 2.29
C ALA A 7 7.44 43.55 1.40
N SER A 8 7.78 42.46 0.72
CA SER A 8 6.83 41.68 -0.08
C SER A 8 5.64 41.24 0.76
N GLY A 9 4.44 41.38 0.17
CA GLY A 9 3.19 41.00 0.81
C GLY A 9 3.07 39.49 1.00
N PHE A 10 2.12 39.04 1.83
CA PHE A 10 1.92 37.60 2.08
C PHE A 10 1.67 36.79 0.80
N LEU A 11 0.77 37.26 -0.08
CA LEU A 11 0.44 36.56 -1.33
C LEU A 11 1.64 36.50 -2.29
N GLU A 12 2.44 37.57 -2.33
CA GLU A 12 3.64 37.61 -3.16
C GLU A 12 4.67 36.59 -2.68
N ARG A 13 4.94 36.54 -1.36
CA ARG A 13 5.80 35.51 -0.75
C ARG A 13 5.23 34.11 -0.94
N LEU A 14 3.92 33.93 -0.89
CA LEU A 14 3.27 32.65 -1.14
C LEU A 14 3.52 32.18 -2.58
N ILE A 15 3.33 33.05 -3.56
CA ILE A 15 3.57 32.73 -4.98
C ILE A 15 5.06 32.48 -5.24
N GLU A 16 5.94 33.35 -4.74
CA GLU A 16 7.38 33.23 -4.89
C GLU A 16 7.90 31.91 -4.28
N SER A 17 7.47 31.59 -3.05
CA SER A 17 7.85 30.33 -2.40
C SER A 17 7.38 29.11 -3.18
N HIS A 18 6.16 29.09 -3.74
CA HIS A 18 5.68 27.98 -4.57
C HIS A 18 6.46 27.88 -5.88
N ALA A 19 6.81 29.00 -6.52
CA ALA A 19 7.63 29.00 -7.73
C ALA A 19 9.02 28.40 -7.45
N VAL A 20 9.66 28.79 -6.35
CA VAL A 20 10.96 28.25 -5.92
C VAL A 20 10.85 26.76 -5.55
N MET A 21 9.78 26.34 -4.86
CA MET A 21 9.55 24.92 -4.54
C MET A 21 9.34 24.08 -5.81
N LEU A 22 8.60 24.57 -6.80
CA LEU A 22 8.39 23.88 -8.07
C LEU A 22 9.69 23.75 -8.84
N GLN A 23 10.48 24.82 -8.94
CA GLN A 23 11.78 24.81 -9.61
C GLN A 23 12.75 23.85 -8.90
N GLY A 24 12.83 23.92 -7.57
CA GLY A 24 13.66 23.02 -6.76
C GLY A 24 13.28 21.56 -6.95
N ASN A 25 11.98 21.24 -6.93
CA ASN A 25 11.48 19.88 -7.12
C ASN A 25 11.75 19.31 -8.51
N ALA A 26 11.75 20.15 -9.56
CA ALA A 26 12.04 19.73 -10.94
C ALA A 26 13.53 19.44 -11.16
N GLY A 27 14.43 20.05 -10.38
CA GLY A 27 15.87 19.91 -10.53
C GLY A 27 16.50 18.70 -9.83
N LEU A 28 15.75 17.99 -8.98
CA LEU A 28 16.26 16.85 -8.19
C LEU A 28 16.33 15.58 -9.03
N LYS A 29 17.43 15.41 -9.77
CA LYS A 29 17.70 14.18 -10.54
C LYS A 29 18.18 13.03 -9.67
N PRO A 30 17.89 11.77 -10.04
CA PRO A 30 18.35 10.58 -9.31
C PRO A 30 19.88 10.50 -9.24
N LYS A 31 20.40 10.15 -8.05
CA LYS A 31 21.64 9.38 -7.98
C LYS A 31 21.25 7.91 -8.08
N GLU A 32 21.86 7.20 -9.02
CA GLU A 32 21.62 5.78 -9.23
C GLU A 32 22.17 4.95 -8.06
N GLY A 33 21.48 3.84 -7.74
CA GLY A 33 21.97 2.81 -6.84
C GLY A 33 21.38 2.83 -5.43
N GLU A 34 20.67 1.74 -5.12
CA GLU A 34 20.55 1.12 -3.79
C GLU A 34 19.48 1.64 -2.80
N GLY A 35 19.01 0.69 -1.97
CA GLY A 35 17.96 0.87 -0.97
C GLY A 35 18.30 1.93 0.08
N GLN A 36 17.28 2.41 0.80
CA GLN A 36 17.48 3.44 1.82
C GLN A 36 18.03 2.82 3.12
N PHE A 37 19.32 2.97 3.34
CA PHE A 37 19.98 2.64 4.59
C PHE A 37 19.92 3.82 5.57
N PHE A 38 19.53 3.53 6.81
CA PHE A 38 19.73 4.43 7.94
C PHE A 38 20.60 3.68 8.96
N SER A 39 21.89 4.00 9.04
CA SER A 39 22.82 3.32 9.96
C SER A 39 23.52 4.30 10.90
N GLY A 40 23.47 4.00 12.19
CA GLY A 40 24.49 4.38 13.18
C GLY A 40 25.46 3.21 13.37
N SER A 41 26.71 3.47 13.76
CA SER A 41 27.86 2.54 13.70
C SER A 41 27.63 1.06 14.02
N ALA A 42 26.71 0.68 14.91
CA ALA A 42 26.44 -0.72 15.29
C ALA A 42 25.08 -1.28 14.80
N HIS A 43 24.13 -0.43 14.41
CA HIS A 43 22.76 -0.85 14.04
C HIS A 43 22.35 -0.29 12.69
N ARG A 44 21.83 -1.17 11.85
CA ARG A 44 21.37 -0.85 10.50
C ARG A 44 19.85 -1.01 10.41
N ILE A 45 19.16 0.00 9.92
CA ILE A 45 17.73 -0.06 9.61
C ILE A 45 17.60 -0.15 8.09
N TYR A 46 16.77 -1.07 7.62
CA TYR A 46 16.51 -1.30 6.21
C TYR A 46 15.02 -1.17 5.94
N LEU A 47 14.65 -0.21 5.09
CA LEU A 47 13.26 0.07 4.78
C LEU A 47 12.69 -0.95 3.77
N LEU A 48 12.36 -2.14 4.26
CA LEU A 48 11.58 -3.15 3.53
C LEU A 48 10.19 -3.23 4.15
N GLY A 49 9.15 -3.03 3.35
CA GLY A 49 7.78 -3.28 3.82
C GLY A 49 7.55 -4.77 4.11
N ASN A 50 6.51 -5.11 4.89
CA ASN A 50 6.19 -6.51 5.18
C ASN A 50 5.84 -7.26 3.88
N PRO A 51 6.64 -8.25 3.44
CA PRO A 51 6.45 -8.88 2.13
C PRO A 51 5.11 -9.62 1.98
N VAL A 52 4.60 -10.22 3.06
CA VAL A 52 3.31 -10.90 3.06
C VAL A 52 2.19 -9.90 2.77
N VAL A 53 2.22 -8.73 3.42
CA VAL A 53 1.24 -7.67 3.19
C VAL A 53 1.36 -7.11 1.78
N TRP A 54 2.58 -6.91 1.28
CA TRP A 54 2.82 -6.40 -0.08
C TRP A 54 2.26 -7.32 -1.15
N TRP A 55 2.58 -8.61 -1.08
CA TRP A 55 2.09 -9.59 -2.05
C TRP A 55 0.59 -9.82 -1.92
N ALA A 56 0.04 -9.84 -0.70
CA ALA A 56 -1.40 -9.90 -0.51
C ALA A 56 -2.09 -8.70 -1.17
N ASN A 57 -1.59 -7.49 -0.93
CA ASN A 57 -2.13 -6.27 -1.55
C ASN A 57 -2.09 -6.30 -3.08
N LEU A 58 -0.98 -6.77 -3.66
CA LEU A 58 -0.85 -6.92 -5.10
C LEU A 58 -1.83 -7.95 -5.66
N ALA A 59 -1.97 -9.10 -5.00
CA ALA A 59 -2.94 -10.13 -5.39
C ALA A 59 -4.38 -9.58 -5.32
N PHE A 60 -4.70 -8.82 -4.27
CA PHE A 60 -6.02 -8.24 -4.09
C PHE A 60 -6.34 -7.10 -5.06
N LEU A 61 -5.35 -6.36 -5.56
CA LEU A 61 -5.55 -5.46 -6.69
C LEU A 61 -5.98 -6.22 -7.96
N GLY A 62 -5.38 -7.39 -8.22
CA GLY A 62 -5.81 -8.27 -9.31
C GLY A 62 -7.22 -8.84 -9.10
N ILE A 63 -7.50 -9.33 -7.89
CA ILE A 63 -8.83 -9.84 -7.51
C ILE A 63 -9.88 -8.74 -7.63
N PHE A 64 -9.55 -7.50 -7.25
CA PHE A 64 -10.44 -6.34 -7.41
C PHE A 64 -10.87 -6.18 -8.87
N CYS A 65 -9.95 -6.25 -9.83
CA CYS A 65 -10.28 -6.14 -11.25
C CYS A 65 -11.31 -7.20 -11.68
N VAL A 66 -11.13 -8.45 -11.24
CA VAL A 66 -12.06 -9.54 -11.52
C VAL A 66 -13.43 -9.29 -10.87
N VAL A 67 -13.45 -8.94 -9.58
CA VAL A 67 -14.68 -8.64 -8.83
C VAL A 67 -15.42 -7.45 -9.44
N PHE A 68 -14.70 -6.41 -9.85
CA PHE A 68 -15.26 -5.21 -10.46
C PHE A 68 -15.92 -5.52 -11.82
N VAL A 69 -15.22 -6.23 -12.71
CA VAL A 69 -15.75 -6.60 -14.03
C VAL A 69 -16.96 -7.52 -13.89
N THR A 70 -16.86 -8.56 -13.05
CA THR A 70 -17.97 -9.51 -12.85
C THR A 70 -19.21 -8.85 -12.26
N ASN A 71 -19.06 -7.97 -11.25
CA ASN A 71 -20.19 -7.24 -10.69
C ASN A 71 -20.77 -6.23 -11.68
N SER A 72 -19.93 -5.53 -12.46
CA SER A 72 -20.41 -4.60 -13.50
C SER A 72 -21.27 -5.32 -14.55
N ILE A 73 -20.86 -6.52 -14.98
CA ILE A 73 -21.66 -7.35 -15.90
C ILE A 73 -22.96 -7.81 -15.24
N ARG A 74 -22.91 -8.26 -13.98
CA ARG A 74 -24.09 -8.68 -13.21
C ARG A 74 -25.11 -7.55 -13.06
N GLU A 75 -24.67 -6.35 -12.72
CA GLU A 75 -25.51 -5.15 -12.58
C GLU A 75 -26.19 -4.79 -13.91
N LYS A 76 -25.43 -4.76 -15.02
CA LYS A 76 -25.99 -4.49 -16.35
C LYS A 76 -27.03 -5.52 -16.77
N ARG A 77 -26.78 -6.80 -16.49
CA ARG A 77 -27.75 -7.89 -16.77
C ARG A 77 -28.99 -7.76 -15.88
N ALA A 78 -28.84 -7.55 -14.58
CA ALA A 78 -29.96 -7.40 -13.67
C ALA A 78 -30.87 -6.24 -14.08
N SER A 79 -30.28 -5.10 -14.47
CA SER A 79 -31.01 -3.95 -15.02
C SER A 79 -31.75 -4.28 -16.32
N ALA A 80 -31.15 -5.07 -17.22
CA ALA A 80 -31.78 -5.45 -18.48
C ALA A 80 -32.99 -6.40 -18.27
N PHE A 81 -32.95 -7.23 -17.24
CA PHE A 81 -34.02 -8.18 -16.90
C PHE A 81 -34.97 -7.69 -15.79
N GLY A 82 -34.82 -6.45 -15.30
CA GLY A 82 -35.67 -5.89 -14.25
C GLY A 82 -35.54 -6.57 -12.88
N VAL A 83 -34.42 -7.25 -12.61
CA VAL A 83 -34.18 -7.95 -11.34
C VAL A 83 -33.55 -6.99 -10.32
N PRO A 84 -34.10 -6.85 -9.10
CA PRO A 84 -33.52 -6.00 -8.07
C PRO A 84 -32.13 -6.49 -7.64
N ALA A 85 -31.16 -5.58 -7.54
CA ALA A 85 -29.82 -5.90 -7.05
C ALA A 85 -29.81 -6.09 -5.52
N PRO A 86 -29.04 -7.05 -4.98
CA PRO A 86 -28.90 -7.23 -3.54
C PRO A 86 -28.19 -6.02 -2.88
N ASN A 87 -28.81 -5.47 -1.83
CA ASN A 87 -28.48 -4.13 -1.30
C ASN A 87 -27.19 -4.04 -0.46
N ASN A 88 -26.85 -5.08 0.33
CA ASN A 88 -25.73 -4.98 1.29
C ASN A 88 -24.33 -5.02 0.65
N GLN A 89 -24.15 -5.86 -0.37
CA GLN A 89 -22.90 -6.00 -1.11
C GLN A 89 -22.53 -4.72 -1.88
N CYS A 90 -23.51 -3.88 -2.20
CA CYS A 90 -23.31 -2.64 -2.94
C CYS A 90 -22.41 -1.64 -2.19
N LYS A 91 -22.55 -1.52 -0.86
CA LYS A 91 -21.76 -0.55 -0.06
C LYS A 91 -20.27 -0.90 -0.03
N LEU A 92 -19.92 -2.17 0.19
CA LEU A 92 -18.52 -2.63 0.17
C LEU A 92 -17.88 -2.44 -1.20
N LEU A 93 -18.61 -2.70 -2.28
CA LEU A 93 -18.13 -2.47 -3.65
C LEU A 93 -17.96 -0.98 -3.97
N VAL A 94 -18.80 -0.09 -3.45
CA VAL A 94 -18.58 1.37 -3.53
C VAL A 94 -17.30 1.76 -2.82
N SER A 95 -17.10 1.29 -1.58
CA SER A 95 -15.88 1.56 -0.81
C SER A 95 -14.62 1.04 -1.51
N ALA A 96 -14.67 -0.19 -2.06
CA ALA A 96 -13.57 -0.79 -2.80
C ALA A 96 -13.20 0.02 -4.06
N ARG A 97 -14.21 0.50 -4.81
CA ARG A 97 -13.98 1.40 -5.96
C ARG A 97 -13.30 2.69 -5.52
N TRP A 98 -13.77 3.32 -4.45
CA TRP A 98 -13.16 4.54 -3.93
C TRP A 98 -11.72 4.33 -3.46
N GLN A 99 -11.44 3.24 -2.74
CA GLN A 99 -10.10 2.87 -2.30
C GLN A 99 -9.16 2.62 -3.50
N CYS A 100 -9.65 1.96 -4.55
CA CYS A 100 -8.89 1.80 -5.80
C CYS A 100 -8.62 3.15 -6.49
N CYS A 101 -9.60 4.05 -6.54
CA CYS A 101 -9.39 5.41 -7.04
C CYS A 101 -8.32 6.16 -6.23
N CYS A 102 -8.37 6.09 -4.90
CA CYS A 102 -7.35 6.69 -4.04
C CYS A 102 -5.97 6.06 -4.27
N TRP A 103 -5.89 4.73 -4.45
CA TRP A 103 -4.66 4.04 -4.82
C TRP A 103 -4.11 4.56 -6.15
N LEU A 104 -4.95 4.68 -7.19
CA LEU A 104 -4.55 5.22 -8.49
C LEU A 104 -4.03 6.65 -8.36
N LEU A 105 -4.73 7.52 -7.64
CA LEU A 105 -4.32 8.91 -7.43
C LEU A 105 -2.99 9.04 -6.68
N HIS A 106 -2.65 8.08 -5.82
CA HIS A 106 -1.39 8.08 -5.08
C HIS A 106 -0.31 7.24 -5.73
N TYR A 107 -0.58 6.44 -6.76
CA TYR A 107 0.40 5.58 -7.41
C TYR A 107 0.76 6.07 -8.82
N VAL A 108 -0.26 6.38 -9.63
CA VAL A 108 -0.10 6.72 -11.06
C VAL A 108 0.73 8.00 -11.27
N PRO A 109 0.57 9.10 -10.50
CA PRO A 109 1.36 10.31 -10.74
C PRO A 109 2.87 10.10 -10.66
N PHE A 110 3.33 9.13 -9.85
CA PHE A 110 4.75 8.82 -9.71
C PHE A 110 5.39 8.31 -11.00
N TRP A 111 4.62 7.69 -11.91
CA TRP A 111 5.11 7.26 -13.21
C TRP A 111 5.46 8.44 -14.13
N ALA A 112 4.79 9.58 -13.95
CA ALA A 112 5.04 10.79 -14.72
C ALA A 112 6.12 11.69 -14.09
N MET A 113 6.58 11.38 -12.87
CA MET A 113 7.59 12.18 -12.17
C MET A 113 9.00 11.77 -12.61
N GLY A 114 9.72 12.67 -13.28
CA GLY A 114 11.12 12.47 -13.70
C GLY A 114 12.18 12.69 -12.62
N ARG A 115 11.81 12.64 -11.33
CA ARG A 115 12.69 12.89 -10.18
C ARG A 115 12.93 11.61 -9.38
N VAL A 116 13.86 11.67 -8.43
CA VAL A 116 14.15 10.53 -7.53
C VAL A 116 12.90 10.16 -6.75
N LEU A 117 12.59 8.87 -6.72
CA LEU A 117 11.54 8.30 -5.89
C LEU A 117 12.14 7.21 -5.02
N TYR A 118 11.67 7.16 -3.79
CA TYR A 118 12.07 6.18 -2.79
C TYR A 118 10.85 5.42 -2.28
N PHE A 119 11.06 4.27 -1.64
CA PHE A 119 10.00 3.39 -1.14
C PHE A 119 8.89 4.12 -0.35
N HIS A 120 9.25 5.09 0.50
CA HIS A 120 8.29 5.82 1.32
C HIS A 120 7.29 6.67 0.52
N HIS A 121 7.61 7.05 -0.73
CA HIS A 121 6.68 7.76 -1.60
C HIS A 121 5.43 6.91 -1.90
N TYR A 122 5.59 5.60 -1.91
CA TYR A 122 4.51 4.66 -2.20
C TYR A 122 3.64 4.31 -0.97
N PHE A 123 3.99 4.80 0.23
CA PHE A 123 3.23 4.48 1.45
C PHE A 123 1.77 4.93 1.44
N PRO A 124 1.42 6.12 0.92
CA PRO A 124 0.01 6.50 0.78
C PRO A 124 -0.76 5.51 -0.12
N ALA A 125 -0.19 5.12 -1.26
CA ALA A 125 -0.77 4.11 -2.12
C ALA A 125 -0.89 2.76 -1.40
N LEU A 126 0.14 2.33 -0.67
CA LEU A 126 0.13 1.09 0.10
C LEU A 126 -1.01 1.06 1.14
N VAL A 127 -1.29 2.16 1.84
CA VAL A 127 -2.41 2.25 2.79
C VAL A 127 -3.74 2.00 2.09
N PHE A 128 -4.00 2.67 0.95
CA PHE A 128 -5.23 2.44 0.20
C PHE A 128 -5.32 1.01 -0.36
N SER A 129 -4.19 0.42 -0.76
CA SER A 129 -4.15 -0.98 -1.18
C SER A 129 -4.49 -1.93 -0.02
N SER A 130 -3.99 -1.69 1.19
CA SER A 130 -4.31 -2.49 2.38
C SER A 130 -5.78 -2.36 2.79
N MET A 131 -6.35 -1.16 2.69
CA MET A 131 -7.79 -0.93 2.93
C MET A 131 -8.66 -1.67 1.91
N LEU A 132 -8.25 -1.66 0.63
CA LEU A 132 -8.90 -2.42 -0.43
C LEU A 132 -8.86 -3.92 -0.16
N THR A 133 -7.69 -4.46 0.22
CA THR A 133 -7.51 -5.86 0.63
C THR A 133 -8.46 -6.24 1.76
N GLY A 134 -8.54 -5.42 2.82
CA GLY A 134 -9.45 -5.67 3.94
C GLY A 134 -10.93 -5.65 3.52
N THR A 135 -11.32 -4.66 2.73
CA THR A 135 -12.71 -4.51 2.24
C THR A 135 -13.12 -5.68 1.34
N LEU A 136 -12.25 -6.10 0.43
CA LEU A 136 -12.48 -7.25 -0.44
C LEU A 136 -12.45 -8.57 0.31
N THR A 137 -11.60 -8.71 1.34
CA THR A 137 -11.59 -9.90 2.20
C THR A 137 -12.96 -10.07 2.86
N ILE A 138 -13.51 -9.01 3.45
CA ILE A 138 -14.85 -9.04 4.05
C ILE A 138 -15.91 -9.37 2.98
N TYR A 139 -15.88 -8.69 1.84
CA TYR A 139 -16.82 -8.94 0.74
C TYR A 139 -16.81 -10.40 0.27
N LEU A 140 -15.63 -10.98 0.05
CA LEU A 140 -15.48 -12.36 -0.40
C LEU A 140 -15.92 -13.36 0.67
N LEU A 141 -15.56 -13.13 1.93
CA LEU A 141 -15.96 -14.00 3.04
C LEU A 141 -17.48 -13.95 3.27
N GLU A 142 -18.11 -12.78 3.20
CA GLU A 142 -19.57 -12.64 3.27
C GLU A 142 -20.25 -13.33 2.08
N SER A 143 -19.69 -13.20 0.87
CA SER A 143 -20.19 -13.89 -0.31
C SER A 143 -20.10 -15.41 -0.16
N ILE A 144 -18.96 -15.94 0.27
CA ILE A 144 -18.79 -17.39 0.51
C ILE A 144 -19.76 -17.86 1.59
N ARG A 145 -19.90 -17.12 2.69
CA ARG A 145 -20.81 -17.44 3.80
C ARG A 145 -22.25 -17.59 3.34
N SER A 146 -22.68 -16.80 2.35
CA SER A 146 -24.05 -16.87 1.82
C SER A 146 -24.40 -18.20 1.12
N TYR A 147 -23.39 -18.99 0.73
CA TYR A 147 -23.55 -20.31 0.12
C TYR A 147 -23.43 -21.48 1.10
N LEU A 148 -23.17 -21.22 2.40
CA LEU A 148 -22.89 -22.23 3.41
C LEU A 148 -23.95 -22.24 4.51
N SER A 149 -23.97 -23.30 5.33
CA SER A 149 -24.79 -23.31 6.55
C SER A 149 -24.33 -22.21 7.54
N PRO A 150 -25.23 -21.64 8.36
CA PRO A 150 -24.88 -20.55 9.27
C PRO A 150 -23.72 -20.87 10.21
N GLU A 151 -23.67 -22.10 10.73
CA GLU A 151 -22.65 -22.56 11.68
C GLU A 151 -21.28 -22.72 11.00
N LEU A 152 -21.26 -23.36 9.82
CA LEU A 152 -20.05 -23.57 9.04
C LEU A 152 -19.51 -22.23 8.53
N GLY A 153 -20.39 -21.38 8.01
CA GLY A 153 -20.05 -20.07 7.50
C GLY A 153 -19.45 -19.15 8.57
N ARG A 154 -19.99 -19.16 9.80
CA ARG A 154 -19.43 -18.41 10.94
C ARG A 154 -18.06 -18.93 11.35
N THR A 155 -17.91 -20.26 11.41
CA THR A 155 -16.64 -20.91 11.78
C THR A 155 -15.55 -20.58 10.78
N LEU A 156 -15.83 -20.78 9.48
CA LEU A 156 -14.89 -20.46 8.40
C LEU A 156 -14.50 -18.98 8.39
N TYR A 157 -15.47 -18.07 8.56
CA TYR A 157 -15.19 -16.64 8.64
C TYR A 157 -14.16 -16.33 9.74
N HIS A 158 -14.38 -16.82 10.96
CA HIS A 158 -13.46 -16.57 12.07
C HIS A 158 -12.10 -17.27 11.87
N CYS A 159 -12.08 -18.50 11.34
CA CYS A 159 -10.84 -19.22 11.06
C CYS A 159 -9.99 -18.47 10.03
N ILE A 160 -10.58 -18.01 8.93
CA ILE A 160 -9.84 -17.28 7.89
C ILE A 160 -9.38 -15.92 8.40
N MET A 161 -10.24 -15.17 9.11
CA MET A 161 -9.82 -13.90 9.72
C MET A 161 -8.69 -14.08 10.73
N GLY A 162 -8.77 -15.11 11.58
CA GLY A 162 -7.72 -15.46 12.53
C GLY A 162 -6.40 -15.85 11.83
N LEU A 163 -6.48 -16.58 10.71
CA LEU A 163 -5.30 -16.93 9.92
C LEU A 163 -4.64 -15.69 9.28
N ILE A 164 -5.43 -14.78 8.72
CA ILE A 164 -4.93 -13.54 8.10
C ILE A 164 -4.24 -12.66 9.15
N ILE A 165 -4.89 -12.45 10.30
CA ILE A 165 -4.35 -11.63 11.39
C ILE A 165 -3.07 -12.29 11.94
N SER A 166 -3.11 -13.58 12.25
CA SER A 166 -1.93 -14.28 12.80
C SER A 166 -0.76 -14.29 11.81
N SER A 167 -1.01 -14.51 10.52
CA SER A 167 0.04 -14.46 9.49
C SER A 167 0.65 -13.07 9.33
N THR A 168 -0.16 -12.02 9.45
CA THR A 168 0.31 -10.62 9.39
C THR A 168 1.18 -10.28 10.61
N VAL A 169 0.74 -10.66 11.81
CA VAL A 169 1.50 -10.43 13.06
C VAL A 169 2.79 -11.25 13.07
N TYR A 170 2.73 -12.52 12.68
CA TYR A 170 3.89 -13.41 12.64
C TYR A 170 4.93 -12.96 11.61
N SER A 171 4.49 -12.55 10.42
CA SER A 171 5.41 -11.95 9.44
C SER A 171 6.03 -10.65 9.95
N PHE A 172 5.27 -9.78 10.61
CA PHE A 172 5.86 -8.60 11.25
C PHE A 172 6.91 -8.97 12.30
N TYR A 173 6.64 -9.97 13.14
CA TYR A 173 7.61 -10.46 14.12
C TYR A 173 8.93 -10.91 13.46
N LEU A 174 8.84 -11.72 12.40
CA LEU A 174 10.02 -12.19 11.65
C LEU A 174 10.82 -11.04 11.02
N PHE A 175 10.14 -10.06 10.42
CA PHE A 175 10.78 -8.92 9.74
C PHE A 175 11.05 -7.72 10.66
N SER A 176 10.68 -7.79 11.94
CA SER A 176 10.83 -6.68 12.89
C SER A 176 12.26 -6.16 13.06
N PRO A 177 13.35 -6.96 12.94
CA PRO A 177 14.71 -6.43 13.00
C PRO A 177 15.00 -5.40 11.91
N LEU A 178 14.34 -5.47 10.75
CA LEU A 178 14.52 -4.49 9.67
C LEU A 178 14.06 -3.09 10.08
N ALA A 179 13.03 -3.02 10.94
CA ALA A 179 12.46 -1.77 11.43
C ALA A 179 13.12 -1.30 12.74
N TYR A 180 13.37 -2.22 13.68
CA TYR A 180 13.93 -1.87 15.00
C TYR A 180 15.46 -1.80 15.04
N GLY A 181 16.13 -2.28 13.99
CA GLY A 181 17.58 -2.28 13.88
C GLY A 181 18.15 -3.69 13.86
N MET A 182 18.92 -3.97 12.81
CA MET A 182 19.67 -5.21 12.65
C MET A 182 21.07 -5.06 13.20
N SER A 183 21.63 -6.17 13.67
CA SER A 183 23.01 -6.29 14.13
C SER A 183 23.65 -7.51 13.49
N GLY A 184 24.97 -7.50 13.30
CA GLY A 184 25.73 -8.63 12.77
C GLY A 184 25.98 -8.58 11.26
N PRO A 185 26.31 -9.72 10.62
CA PRO A 185 26.65 -9.77 9.20
C PRO A 185 25.43 -9.57 8.29
N MET A 186 25.65 -9.08 7.06
CA MET A 186 24.58 -8.85 6.08
C MET A 186 23.88 -10.16 5.71
N SER A 187 22.63 -10.11 5.27
CA SER A 187 21.81 -11.29 4.94
C SER A 187 22.40 -12.22 3.88
N HIS A 188 23.28 -11.71 3.00
CA HIS A 188 23.96 -12.49 1.98
C HIS A 188 25.18 -13.28 2.52
N GLU A 189 25.64 -12.98 3.73
CA GLU A 189 26.77 -13.68 4.33
C GLU A 189 26.30 -15.03 4.92
N PRO A 190 27.08 -16.12 4.75
CA PRO A 190 26.69 -17.46 5.18
C PRO A 190 26.49 -17.63 6.69
N ASN A 191 27.02 -16.69 7.49
CA ASN A 191 26.89 -16.68 8.95
C ASN A 191 25.76 -15.78 9.45
N SER A 192 24.93 -15.23 8.56
CA SER A 192 23.85 -14.33 8.95
C SER A 192 22.60 -15.08 9.42
N THR A 193 22.09 -14.66 10.57
CA THR A 193 20.79 -15.12 11.08
C THR A 193 19.63 -14.63 10.22
N MET A 194 19.88 -13.67 9.32
CA MET A 194 18.87 -13.04 8.48
C MET A 194 18.81 -13.59 7.05
N THR A 195 19.67 -14.56 6.69
CA THR A 195 19.67 -15.17 5.35
C THR A 195 18.31 -15.79 5.00
N GLY A 196 17.62 -16.39 5.96
CA GLY A 196 16.29 -16.97 5.75
C GLY A 196 15.18 -15.94 5.46
N LEU A 197 15.42 -14.66 5.74
CA LEU A 197 14.49 -13.57 5.46
C LEU A 197 14.69 -12.99 4.05
N LYS A 198 15.80 -13.31 3.38
CA LYS A 198 16.12 -12.83 2.03
C LYS A 198 15.36 -13.66 0.98
N TRP A 199 14.12 -13.26 0.69
CA TRP A 199 13.27 -13.96 -0.27
C TRP A 199 13.55 -13.58 -1.73
N LEU A 200 14.09 -12.39 -1.95
CA LEU A 200 14.50 -11.90 -3.27
C LEU A 200 15.99 -11.58 -3.27
N GLU A 201 16.67 -11.87 -4.37
CA GLU A 201 18.11 -11.62 -4.52
C GLU A 201 18.44 -10.13 -4.37
N SER A 202 17.54 -9.25 -4.82
CA SER A 202 17.66 -7.79 -4.75
C SER A 202 17.50 -7.21 -3.35
N TRP A 203 17.19 -8.02 -2.33
CA TRP A 203 17.13 -7.55 -0.95
C TRP A 203 18.53 -7.58 -0.34
N GLU A 204 18.99 -6.41 0.08
CA GLU A 204 20.36 -6.16 0.54
C GLU A 204 20.34 -5.53 1.94
N PHE A 205 19.86 -6.31 2.91
CA PHE A 205 19.85 -5.95 4.33
C PHE A 205 20.82 -6.79 5.15
#